data_AF-A0A239F2M3-F1
#
_entry.id   AF-A0A239F2M3-F1
#
_cell.length_a   1.000
_cell.length_b   1.000
_cell.length_c   1.000
_cell.angle_alpha   90.00
_cell.angle_beta   90.00
_cell.angle_gamma   90.00
#
_symmetry.space_group_name_H-M   'P 1'
#
loop_
_entity.id
_entity.type
_entity.pdbx_description
1 polymer ?
#
loop_
_entity_poly.entity_id
_entity_poly.type
_entity_poly.pdbx_seq_one_letter_code
_entity_poly.pdbx_strand_id
1 'polypeptide(L)'
;MKPVRLLAMAALVLTAGAASAETMSTVVCEDIKVTIDEKQTMEIKAVTGEENFARDVCAVIGDIDTSNLSDPMDVDMTLSNGNMYKVTLEAAE
;
A
#
# COMPACT_ATOMS: atom_id res chain seq x y z
N MET A 1 -22.07 -31.98 19.61
CA MET A 1 -22.20 -31.11 18.41
C MET A 1 -21.90 -29.69 18.84
N LYS A 2 -20.78 -29.11 18.38
CA LYS A 2 -20.31 -27.76 18.75
C LYS A 2 -20.84 -26.76 17.72
N PRO A 3 -21.38 -25.60 18.11
CA PRO A 3 -21.73 -24.56 17.15
C PRO A 3 -20.47 -23.77 16.76
N VAL A 4 -20.11 -23.80 15.49
CA VAL A 4 -19.10 -22.93 14.88
C VAL A 4 -19.72 -21.54 14.74
N ARG A 5 -19.22 -20.58 15.53
CA ARG A 5 -19.52 -19.16 15.39
C ARG A 5 -18.78 -18.63 14.16
N LEU A 6 -19.50 -18.43 13.06
CA LEU A 6 -19.05 -17.62 11.93
C LEU A 6 -19.28 -16.15 12.29
N LEU A 7 -18.22 -15.46 12.71
CA LEU A 7 -18.19 -14.00 12.77
C LEU A 7 -18.02 -13.47 11.34
N ALA A 8 -19.10 -12.92 10.79
CA ALA A 8 -19.04 -12.10 9.60
C ALA A 8 -18.35 -10.77 9.96
N MET A 9 -17.12 -10.58 9.48
CA MET A 9 -16.47 -9.26 9.51
C MET A 9 -17.15 -8.38 8.46
N ALA A 10 -17.94 -7.41 8.92
CA ALA A 10 -18.47 -6.34 8.10
C ALA A 10 -17.31 -5.42 7.69
N ALA A 11 -16.91 -5.48 6.43
CA ALA A 11 -16.05 -4.47 5.81
C ALA A 11 -16.85 -3.18 5.68
N LEU A 12 -16.53 -2.20 6.54
CA LEU A 12 -17.16 -0.89 6.59
C LEU A 12 -16.46 -0.01 5.54
N VAL A 13 -16.98 0.02 4.31
CA VAL A 13 -16.50 0.93 3.25
C VAL A 13 -17.11 2.31 3.51
N LEU A 14 -16.34 3.17 4.15
CA LEU A 14 -16.66 4.59 4.32
C LEU A 14 -16.43 5.31 2.98
N THR A 15 -17.50 5.48 2.19
CA THR A 15 -17.51 6.41 1.06
C THR A 15 -17.64 7.84 1.60
N ALA A 16 -16.52 8.48 1.92
CA ALA A 16 -16.49 9.89 2.32
C ALA A 16 -16.07 10.77 1.13
N GLY A 17 -17.01 11.59 0.66
CA GLY A 17 -16.80 13.00 0.33
C GLY A 17 -15.92 13.36 -0.88
N ALA A 18 -16.57 13.85 -1.94
CA ALA A 18 -15.94 14.54 -3.05
C ALA A 18 -15.20 15.82 -2.61
N ALA A 19 -13.88 15.72 -2.55
CA ALA A 19 -12.95 16.79 -2.88
C ALA A 19 -11.89 16.10 -3.74
N SER A 20 -11.58 16.64 -4.92
CA SER A 20 -10.47 16.13 -5.76
C SER A 20 -9.13 16.49 -5.10
N ALA A 21 -8.89 15.93 -3.92
CA ALA A 21 -7.55 15.55 -3.51
C ALA A 21 -7.21 14.34 -4.38
N GLU A 22 -6.05 14.33 -5.02
CA GLU A 22 -5.53 13.11 -5.63
C GLU A 22 -5.55 12.04 -4.54
N THR A 23 -6.47 11.08 -4.67
CA THR A 23 -6.63 10.07 -3.64
C THR A 23 -5.32 9.30 -3.58
N MET A 24 -4.72 9.21 -2.40
CA MET A 24 -3.49 8.44 -2.22
C MET A 24 -3.77 7.29 -1.26
N SER A 25 -3.18 6.14 -1.56
CA SER A 25 -3.16 4.99 -0.67
C SER A 25 -1.84 4.95 0.08
N THR A 26 -1.92 4.63 1.37
CA THR A 26 -0.76 4.50 2.23
C THR A 26 -0.61 3.06 2.68
N VAL A 27 0.60 2.52 2.56
CA VAL A 27 1.00 1.21 3.07
C VAL A 27 2.10 1.43 4.10
N VAL A 28 2.00 0.79 5.26
CA VAL A 28 3.06 0.84 6.27
C VAL A 28 3.83 -0.47 6.23
N CYS A 29 5.13 -0.37 5.95
CA CYS A 29 6.09 -1.45 5.85
C CYS A 29 7.13 -1.27 6.96
N GLU A 30 6.97 -1.99 8.07
CA GLU A 30 7.81 -1.84 9.26
C GLU A 30 7.87 -0.36 9.72
N ASP A 31 9.04 0.27 9.62
CA ASP A 31 9.29 1.66 10.01
C ASP A 31 9.16 2.65 8.83
N ILE A 32 8.60 2.22 7.70
CA ILE A 32 8.46 3.03 6.48
C ILE A 32 7.00 3.11 6.04
N LYS A 33 6.54 4.33 5.87
CA LYS A 33 5.26 4.67 5.24
C LYS A 33 5.47 4.87 3.74
N VAL A 34 4.75 4.11 2.93
CA VAL A 34 4.77 4.16 1.47
C VAL A 34 3.47 4.81 0.99
N THR A 35 3.58 5.95 0.33
CA THR A 35 2.45 6.66 -0.26
C THR A 35 2.43 6.42 -1.76
N ILE A 36 1.27 6.01 -2.28
CA ILE A 36 1.07 5.60 -3.68
C ILE A 36 -0.19 6.30 -4.19
N ASP A 37 -0.12 6.86 -5.40
CA ASP A 37 -1.29 7.41 -6.08
C ASP A 37 -2.39 6.35 -6.27
N GLU A 38 -3.67 6.75 -6.23
CA GLU A 38 -4.81 5.83 -6.37
C GLU A 38 -4.83 5.12 -7.73
N LYS A 39 -4.45 5.79 -8.82
CA LYS A 39 -4.35 5.15 -10.13
C LYS A 39 -3.34 4.00 -10.09
N GLN A 40 -2.15 4.29 -9.56
CA GLN A 40 -1.11 3.28 -9.38
C GLN A 40 -1.56 2.18 -8.43
N THR A 41 -2.25 2.52 -7.35
CA THR A 41 -2.80 1.55 -6.39
C THR A 41 -3.75 0.57 -7.07
N MET A 42 -4.67 1.06 -7.90
CA MET A 42 -5.58 0.20 -8.66
C MET A 42 -4.81 -0.71 -9.64
N GLU A 43 -3.82 -0.18 -10.33
CA GLU A 43 -2.99 -0.95 -11.26
C GLU A 43 -2.18 -2.03 -10.54
N ILE A 44 -1.60 -1.71 -9.38
CA ILE A 44 -0.87 -2.67 -8.55
C ILE A 44 -1.83 -3.75 -8.06
N LYS A 45 -2.97 -3.36 -7.46
CA LYS A 45 -4.00 -4.31 -6.99
C LYS A 45 -4.52 -5.22 -8.09
N ALA A 46 -4.65 -4.73 -9.32
CA ALA A 46 -5.07 -5.54 -10.47
C ALA A 46 -4.05 -6.64 -10.82
N VAL A 47 -2.77 -6.44 -10.48
CA VAL A 47 -1.67 -7.38 -10.77
C VAL A 47 -1.42 -8.31 -9.58
N THR A 48 -1.31 -7.76 -8.37
CA THR A 48 -0.98 -8.51 -7.14
C THR A 48 -2.21 -9.22 -6.56
N GLY A 49 -3.41 -8.70 -6.84
CA GLY A 49 -4.61 -8.97 -6.07
C GLY A 49 -4.70 -8.05 -4.85
N GLU A 50 -5.93 -7.68 -4.49
CA GLU A 50 -6.19 -6.72 -3.40
C GLU A 50 -5.64 -7.18 -2.04
N GLU A 51 -5.74 -8.47 -1.75
CA GLU A 51 -5.24 -9.09 -0.51
C GLU A 51 -3.70 -9.10 -0.41
N ASN A 52 -3.01 -9.10 -1.56
CA ASN A 52 -1.54 -9.16 -1.60
C ASN A 52 -0.90 -7.79 -1.79
N PHE A 53 -1.67 -6.73 -2.07
CA PHE A 53 -1.18 -5.39 -2.37
C PHE A 53 -0.14 -4.90 -1.37
N ALA A 54 -0.48 -4.86 -0.08
CA ALA A 54 0.42 -4.37 0.96
C ALA A 54 1.66 -5.26 1.10
N ARG A 55 1.50 -6.59 1.03
CA ARG A 55 2.61 -7.55 1.12
C ARG A 55 3.61 -7.35 0.00
N ASP A 56 3.13 -7.24 -1.24
CA ASP A 56 4.00 -7.18 -2.42
C ASP A 56 4.68 -5.81 -2.52
N VAL A 57 4.00 -4.72 -2.13
CA VAL A 57 4.63 -3.40 -1.97
C VAL A 57 5.75 -3.47 -0.94
N CYS A 58 5.47 -3.97 0.27
CA CYS A 58 6.48 -4.04 1.33
C CYS A 58 7.64 -4.98 0.98
N ALA A 59 7.40 -6.05 0.21
CA ALA A 59 8.45 -6.94 -0.25
C ALA A 59 9.48 -6.24 -1.15
N VAL A 60 9.04 -5.27 -1.97
CA VAL A 60 9.96 -4.48 -2.81
C VAL A 60 10.61 -3.36 -2.01
N ILE A 61 9.86 -2.65 -1.17
CA ILE A 61 10.40 -1.56 -0.35
C ILE A 61 11.41 -2.05 0.68
N GLY A 62 11.26 -3.26 1.21
CA GLY A 62 12.22 -3.87 2.14
C GLY A 62 13.61 -4.10 1.54
N ASP A 63 13.76 -4.07 0.21
CA ASP A 63 15.06 -4.16 -0.47
C ASP A 63 15.73 -2.78 -0.65
N ILE A 64 15.00 -1.69 -0.39
CA ILE A 64 15.50 -0.32 -0.51
C ILE A 64 16.17 0.09 0.80
N ASP A 65 17.41 0.60 0.73
CA ASP A 65 18.08 1.17 1.91
C ASP A 65 17.36 2.45 2.34
N THR A 66 16.57 2.33 3.40
CA THR A 66 15.81 3.42 4.02
C THR A 66 16.41 3.86 5.36
N SER A 67 17.56 3.29 5.74
CA SER A 67 18.26 3.53 7.01
C SER A 67 18.59 5.00 7.30
N ASN A 68 18.63 5.84 6.27
CA ASN A 68 18.97 7.28 6.36
C ASN A 68 17.79 8.19 5.99
N LEU A 69 16.59 7.64 5.89
CA LEU A 69 15.41 8.38 5.47
C LEU A 69 14.99 9.37 6.57
N SER A 70 15.39 10.63 6.42
CA SER A 70 15.02 11.73 7.33
C SER A 70 13.89 12.60 6.79
N ASP A 71 13.70 12.57 5.47
CA ASP A 71 12.71 13.34 4.72
C ASP A 71 11.99 12.41 3.73
N PRO A 72 10.77 12.77 3.28
CA PRO A 72 10.08 12.04 2.22
C PRO A 72 10.95 11.89 0.96
N MET A 73 11.04 10.67 0.43
CA MET A 73 11.81 10.36 -0.77
C MET A 73 10.94 9.67 -1.82
N ASP A 74 10.93 10.20 -3.03
CA ASP A 74 10.32 9.52 -4.17
C ASP A 74 11.26 8.46 -4.74
N VAL A 75 10.77 7.24 -4.86
CA VAL A 75 11.50 6.10 -5.42
C VAL A 75 10.68 5.41 -6.51
N ASP A 76 11.40 4.78 -7.43
CA ASP A 76 10.80 3.95 -8.47
C ASP A 76 10.74 2.49 -7.98
N MET A 77 9.55 2.03 -7.63
CA MET A 77 9.27 0.65 -7.23
C MET A 77 8.93 -0.18 -8.48
N THR A 78 9.67 -1.25 -8.74
CA THR A 78 9.36 -2.18 -9.84
C THR A 78 8.74 -3.45 -9.27
N LEU A 79 7.53 -3.79 -9.70
CA LEU A 79 6.86 -5.02 -9.30
C LEU A 79 7.19 -6.20 -10.22
N SER A 80 6.82 -7.41 -9.82
CA SER A 80 7.07 -8.67 -10.55
C SER A 80 6.48 -8.71 -11.98
N ASN A 81 5.54 -7.82 -12.30
CA ASN A 81 5.01 -7.65 -13.66
C ASN A 81 5.95 -6.84 -14.58
N GLY A 82 7.05 -6.29 -14.06
CA GLY A 82 7.97 -5.42 -14.79
C GLY A 82 7.52 -3.97 -14.92
N ASN A 83 6.38 -3.59 -14.34
CA ASN A 83 5.92 -2.22 -14.32
C ASN A 83 6.59 -1.45 -13.19
N MET A 84 6.92 -0.20 -13.49
CA MET A 84 7.54 0.74 -12.56
C MET A 84 6.48 1.71 -12.03
N TYR A 85 6.48 1.90 -10.71
CA TYR A 85 5.54 2.73 -9.98
C TYR A 85 6.34 3.73 -9.14
N LYS A 86 6.07 5.02 -9.30
CA LYS A 86 6.59 6.05 -8.39
C LYS A 86 5.85 5.98 -7.07
N VAL A 87 6.58 5.89 -5.98
CA VAL A 87 6.04 5.88 -4.63
C VAL A 87 6.86 6.80 -3.75
N THR A 88 6.24 7.42 -2.77
CA THR A 88 6.94 8.25 -1.80
C THR A 88 7.15 7.44 -0.51
N LEU A 89 8.39 7.35 -0.06
CA LEU A 89 8.76 6.73 1.21
C LEU A 89 8.92 7.81 2.26
N GLU A 90 8.37 7.57 3.43
CA GLU A 90 8.47 8.42 4.62
C GLU A 90 8.77 7.53 5.83
N ALA A 91 9.48 8.05 6.84
CA ALA A 91 9.65 7.32 8.08
C ALA A 91 8.28 7.20 8.79
N ALA A 92 7.93 6.01 9.26
CA ALA A 92 6.75 5.82 10.09
C ALA A 92 7.10 6.23 11.54
N GLU A 93 6.33 7.15 12.12
CA GLU A 93 6.46 7.60 13.50
C GLU A 93 5.95 6.58 14.54
#